data_AF-A0A3G8XI74-F1
#
_entry.id   AF-A0A3G8XI74-F1
#
_cell.length_a   1.000
_cell.length_b   1.000
_cell.length_c   1.000
_cell.angle_alpha   90.00
_cell.angle_beta   90.00
_cell.angle_gamma   90.00
#
_symmetry.space_group_name_H-M   'P 1'
#
loop_
_entity.id
_entity.type
_entity.pdbx_description
1 polymer ?
#
loop_
_entity_poly.entity_id
_entity_poly.type
_entity_poly.pdbx_seq_one_letter_code
_entity_poly.pdbx_strand_id
1 'polypeptide(L)'
;MKFTITFSTLLITTGFLFSQNNTTDQAVQMIEKSIKAQGGKDFLKNIKTLYSNSETVMDGRNVKWVTKEMAPNKGSFEIVYQGRVVYQSFYDGKTGYDVVNGQKTIADQDEVKDKVYRKHIMNSLDYIDPTLY
;
A
#
# COMPACT_ATOMS: atom_id res chain seq x y z
N MET A 1 13.85 -10.68 -63.11
CA MET A 1 14.82 -11.34 -62.20
C MET A 1 14.66 -10.65 -60.84
N LYS A 2 13.74 -11.11 -59.96
CA LYS A 2 14.01 -11.92 -58.76
C LYS A 2 15.36 -11.51 -58.14
N PHE A 3 15.44 -10.96 -56.93
CA PHE A 3 15.02 -11.55 -55.67
C PHE A 3 15.35 -10.54 -54.54
N THR A 4 14.89 -10.82 -53.32
CA THR A 4 15.36 -10.27 -52.03
C THR A 4 15.07 -8.79 -51.73
N ILE A 5 14.14 -8.53 -50.79
CA ILE A 5 14.25 -7.68 -49.58
C ILE A 5 12.80 -7.50 -49.06
N THR A 6 12.15 -8.56 -48.57
CA THR A 6 10.82 -8.41 -47.92
C THR A 6 10.49 -9.57 -46.98
N PHE A 7 11.46 -10.10 -46.24
CA PHE A 7 11.19 -11.15 -45.25
C PHE A 7 11.85 -10.97 -43.88
N SER A 8 12.64 -9.91 -43.69
CA SER A 8 13.37 -9.70 -42.42
C SER A 8 12.65 -8.77 -41.42
N THR A 9 11.58 -8.07 -41.83
CA THR A 9 10.83 -7.17 -40.95
C THR A 9 9.69 -7.83 -40.18
N LEU A 10 9.31 -9.08 -40.49
CA LEU A 10 8.25 -9.81 -39.77
C LEU A 10 8.76 -10.61 -38.57
N LEU A 11 10.07 -10.82 -38.45
CA LEU A 11 10.69 -11.58 -37.35
C LEU A 11 11.09 -10.73 -36.14
N ILE A 12 11.12 -9.40 -36.28
CA ILE A 12 11.50 -8.49 -35.18
C ILE A 12 10.30 -8.09 -34.32
N THR A 13 9.06 -8.20 -34.84
CA THR A 13 7.86 -7.81 -34.11
C THR A 13 7.38 -8.84 -33.08
N THR A 14 7.82 -10.10 -33.17
CA THR A 14 7.43 -11.15 -32.19
C THR A 14 8.32 -11.15 -30.93
N GLY A 15 9.54 -10.60 -30.99
CA GLY A 15 10.44 -10.54 -29.84
C GLY A 15 10.02 -9.56 -28.74
N PHE A 16 9.27 -8.51 -29.09
CA PHE A 16 8.82 -7.50 -28.12
C PHE A 16 7.61 -7.91 -27.29
N LEU A 17 6.84 -8.93 -27.70
CA LEU A 17 5.64 -9.37 -26.98
C LEU A 17 5.96 -10.31 -25.79
N PHE A 18 7.10 -11.01 -25.81
CA PHE A 18 7.48 -11.93 -24.73
C PHE A 18 8.33 -11.29 -23.63
N SER A 19 8.90 -10.10 -23.86
CA SER A 19 9.72 -9.41 -22.85
C SER A 19 8.90 -8.77 -21.73
N GLN A 20 7.63 -8.41 -21.97
CA GLN A 20 6.79 -7.74 -20.96
C GLN A 20 6.11 -8.73 -20.01
N ASN A 21 5.79 -9.95 -20.47
CA ASN A 21 5.06 -10.94 -19.69
C ASN A 21 5.88 -11.54 -18.53
N ASN A 22 7.21 -11.60 -18.67
CA ASN A 22 8.08 -12.22 -17.67
C ASN A 22 8.24 -11.36 -16.40
N THR A 23 8.16 -10.03 -16.52
CA THR A 23 8.51 -9.12 -15.42
C THR A 23 7.40 -9.03 -14.37
N THR A 24 6.14 -8.99 -14.80
CA THR A 24 4.97 -8.96 -13.90
C THR A 24 4.85 -10.26 -13.12
N ASP A 25 5.05 -11.41 -13.77
CA ASP A 25 5.03 -12.72 -13.13
C ASP A 25 6.18 -12.86 -12.10
N GLN A 26 7.38 -12.37 -12.43
CA GLN A 26 8.50 -12.34 -11.49
C GLN A 26 8.24 -11.46 -10.25
N ALA A 27 7.63 -10.28 -10.43
CA ALA A 27 7.32 -9.38 -9.32
C ALA A 27 6.31 -10.01 -8.34
N VAL A 28 5.22 -10.59 -8.86
CA VAL A 28 4.22 -11.30 -8.04
C VAL A 28 4.88 -12.46 -7.30
N GLN A 29 5.71 -13.26 -7.98
CA GLN A 29 6.43 -14.37 -7.34
C GLN A 29 7.35 -13.92 -6.18
N MET A 30 8.00 -12.76 -6.29
CA MET A 30 8.82 -12.24 -5.19
C MET A 30 7.97 -11.82 -3.99
N ILE A 31 6.83 -11.17 -4.22
CA ILE A 31 5.88 -10.79 -3.16
C ILE A 31 5.32 -12.05 -2.48
N GLU A 32 4.97 -13.07 -3.25
CA GLU A 32 4.49 -14.35 -2.71
C GLU A 32 5.54 -15.06 -1.84
N LYS A 33 6.81 -15.03 -2.23
CA LYS A 33 7.92 -15.54 -1.41
C LYS A 33 8.04 -14.76 -0.10
N SER A 34 7.90 -13.43 -0.14
CA SER A 34 7.89 -12.59 1.06
C SER A 34 6.71 -12.92 1.97
N ILE A 35 5.50 -13.06 1.42
CA ILE A 35 4.30 -13.46 2.18
C ILE A 35 4.52 -14.80 2.87
N LYS A 36 5.10 -15.77 2.16
CA LYS A 36 5.43 -17.08 2.74
C LYS A 36 6.42 -16.94 3.90
N ALA A 37 7.46 -16.14 3.76
CA ALA A 37 8.44 -15.88 4.82
C ALA A 37 7.82 -15.16 6.04
N GLN A 38 6.79 -14.34 5.84
CA GLN A 38 6.06 -13.62 6.88
C GLN A 38 5.02 -14.47 7.63
N GLY A 39 4.82 -15.74 7.25
CA GLY A 39 3.87 -16.66 7.90
C GLY A 39 2.75 -17.17 7.00
N GLY A 40 2.70 -16.76 5.73
CA GLY A 40 1.77 -17.27 4.72
C GLY A 40 0.45 -16.50 4.61
N LYS A 41 -0.25 -16.70 3.49
CA LYS A 41 -1.46 -15.95 3.12
C LYS A 41 -2.56 -16.07 4.18
N ASP A 42 -2.81 -17.27 4.70
CA ASP A 42 -3.90 -17.51 5.64
C ASP A 42 -3.67 -16.80 6.97
N PHE A 43 -2.44 -16.84 7.49
CA PHE A 43 -2.06 -16.11 8.70
C PHE A 43 -2.25 -14.60 8.51
N LEU A 44 -1.69 -14.02 7.44
CA LEU A 44 -1.77 -12.59 7.19
C LEU A 44 -3.22 -12.09 6.97
N LYS A 45 -4.08 -12.88 6.31
CA LYS A 45 -5.51 -12.57 6.12
C LYS A 45 -6.32 -12.58 7.43
N ASN A 46 -5.85 -13.34 8.41
CA ASN A 46 -6.49 -13.45 9.72
C ASN A 46 -6.16 -12.28 10.65
N ILE A 47 -5.18 -11.44 10.31
CA ILE A 47 -4.87 -10.22 11.08
C ILE A 47 -6.03 -9.22 10.91
N LYS A 48 -6.76 -8.95 12.00
CA LYS A 48 -7.91 -8.02 12.02
C LYS A 48 -7.61 -6.66 12.61
N THR A 49 -6.50 -6.54 13.32
CA THR A 49 -6.06 -5.30 13.95
C THR A 49 -4.55 -5.20 13.93
N LEU A 50 -4.01 -4.00 13.77
CA LEU A 50 -2.59 -3.71 13.91
C LEU A 50 -2.40 -2.48 14.79
N TYR A 51 -1.47 -2.57 15.72
CA TYR A 51 -1.00 -1.45 16.52
C TYR A 51 0.50 -1.28 16.24
N SER A 52 0.89 -0.09 15.81
CA SER A 52 2.28 0.31 15.65
C SER A 52 2.56 1.54 16.51
N ASN A 53 3.71 1.52 17.19
CA ASN A 53 4.25 2.65 17.92
C ASN A 53 5.69 2.84 17.48
N SER A 54 5.89 3.72 16.51
CA SER A 54 7.20 4.02 15.93
C SER A 54 7.76 5.27 16.59
N GLU A 55 9.04 5.26 16.92
CA GLU A 55 9.74 6.43 17.48
C GLU A 55 10.79 6.92 16.48
N THR A 56 10.85 8.23 16.30
CA THR A 56 11.82 8.91 15.44
C THR A 56 12.31 10.20 16.12
N VAL A 57 13.34 10.82 15.55
CA VAL A 57 13.87 12.11 16.01
C VAL A 57 13.66 13.12 14.89
N MET A 58 12.92 14.19 15.16
CA MET A 58 12.74 15.34 14.27
C MET A 58 13.25 16.59 14.96
N ASP A 59 14.14 17.35 14.31
CA ASP A 59 14.74 18.57 14.85
C ASP A 59 15.34 18.39 16.26
N GLY A 60 16.03 17.26 16.47
CA GLY A 60 16.65 16.90 17.75
C GLY A 60 15.67 16.50 18.86
N ARG A 61 14.39 16.28 18.52
CA ARG A 61 13.34 15.94 19.49
C ARG A 61 12.68 14.61 19.14
N ASN A 62 12.38 13.81 20.16
CA ASN A 62 11.68 12.55 19.98
C ASN A 62 10.23 12.79 19.58
N VAL A 63 9.79 12.06 18.56
CA VAL A 63 8.45 12.05 18.03
C VAL A 63 7.99 10.60 17.96
N LYS A 64 6.77 10.32 18.43
CA LYS A 64 6.15 9.01 18.27
C LYS A 64 5.01 9.08 17.27
N TRP A 65 4.99 8.11 16.38
CA TRP A 65 3.92 7.89 15.41
C TRP A 65 3.17 6.64 15.86
N VAL A 66 1.93 6.83 16.27
CA VAL A 66 1.07 5.75 16.75
C VAL A 66 0.01 5.48 15.69
N THR A 67 0.07 4.30 15.08
CA THR A 67 -0.88 3.87 14.05
C THR A 67 -1.71 2.72 14.60
N LYS A 68 -3.04 2.83 14.45
CA LYS A 68 -3.99 1.78 14.77
C LYS A 68 -4.80 1.48 13.52
N GLU A 69 -4.84 0.22 13.12
CA GLU A 69 -5.61 -0.23 11.96
C GLU A 69 -6.52 -1.38 12.35
N MET A 70 -7.70 -1.44 11.74
CA MET A 70 -8.70 -2.47 11.97
C MET A 70 -9.45 -2.78 10.67
N ALA A 71 -9.59 -4.06 10.33
CA ALA A 71 -10.36 -4.49 9.18
C ALA A 71 -11.88 -4.19 9.37
N PRO A 72 -12.64 -3.86 8.32
CA PRO A 72 -12.23 -3.86 6.92
C PRO A 72 -11.42 -2.63 6.49
N ASN A 73 -11.57 -1.46 7.12
CA ASN A 73 -10.83 -0.27 6.73
C ASN A 73 -11.00 0.87 7.75
N LYS A 74 -10.75 0.59 9.02
CA LYS A 74 -10.80 1.58 10.09
C LYS A 74 -9.39 1.87 10.54
N GLY A 75 -9.14 3.09 10.98
CA GLY A 75 -7.85 3.38 11.57
C GLY A 75 -7.77 4.74 12.22
N SER A 76 -6.71 4.91 13.00
CA SER A 76 -6.30 6.19 13.53
C SER A 76 -4.80 6.34 13.45
N PHE A 77 -4.36 7.57 13.30
CA PHE A 77 -2.95 7.93 13.31
C PHE A 77 -2.74 9.09 14.28
N GLU A 78 -1.72 9.01 15.11
CA GLU A 78 -1.42 10.03 16.12
C GLU A 78 0.06 10.41 16.05
N ILE A 79 0.33 11.71 16.12
CA ILE A 79 1.70 12.24 16.29
C ILE A 79 1.83 12.74 17.72
N VAL A 80 2.71 12.11 18.48
CA VAL A 80 3.07 12.52 19.84
C VAL A 80 4.42 13.22 19.79
N TYR A 81 4.41 14.53 20.02
CA TYR A 81 5.59 15.38 20.05
C TYR A 81 5.85 15.84 21.49
N GLN A 82 7.01 15.51 22.04
CA GLN A 82 7.37 15.84 23.44
C GLN A 82 6.31 15.42 24.47
N GLY A 83 5.71 14.24 24.28
CA GLY A 83 4.68 13.71 25.18
C GLY A 83 3.29 14.33 25.01
N ARG A 84 3.10 15.24 24.05
CA ARG A 84 1.80 15.83 23.71
C ARG A 84 1.33 15.34 22.35
N VAL A 85 0.05 15.00 22.25
CA VAL A 85 -0.57 14.70 20.96
C VAL A 85 -0.79 16.01 20.22
N VAL A 86 -0.10 16.18 19.09
CA VAL A 86 -0.18 17.40 18.27
C VAL A 86 -1.07 17.23 17.05
N TYR A 87 -1.26 15.98 16.62
CA TYR A 87 -2.12 15.60 15.51
C TYR A 87 -2.77 14.25 15.79
N GLN A 88 -4.05 14.12 15.45
CA GLN A 88 -4.74 12.85 15.34
C GLN A 88 -5.57 12.84 14.06
N SER A 89 -5.61 11.71 13.37
CA SER A 89 -6.62 11.43 12.35
C SER A 89 -7.36 10.17 12.67
N PHE A 90 -8.64 10.15 12.29
CA PHE A 90 -9.53 9.02 12.49
C PHE A 90 -10.27 8.74 11.19
N TYR A 91 -10.46 7.46 10.87
CA TYR A 91 -11.24 7.02 9.74
C TYR A 91 -12.08 5.80 10.13
N ASP A 92 -13.39 5.87 9.89
CA ASP A 92 -14.36 4.84 10.29
C ASP A 92 -14.69 3.83 9.17
N GLY A 93 -14.06 3.97 8.01
CA GLY A 93 -14.35 3.20 6.80
C GLY A 93 -15.22 3.93 5.77
N LYS A 94 -15.79 5.09 6.14
CA LYS A 94 -16.64 5.93 5.29
C LYS A 94 -16.27 7.41 5.38
N THR A 95 -16.06 7.90 6.60
CA THR A 95 -15.73 9.30 6.89
C THR A 95 -14.53 9.39 7.81
N GLY A 96 -13.84 10.52 7.75
CA GLY A 96 -12.72 10.80 8.61
C GLY A 96 -12.79 12.19 9.22
N TYR A 97 -12.01 12.39 10.27
CA TYR A 97 -11.78 13.69 10.86
C TYR A 97 -10.39 13.76 11.47
N ASP A 98 -9.87 14.96 11.52
CA ASP A 98 -8.59 15.27 12.11
C ASP A 98 -8.79 16.14 13.35
N VAL A 99 -7.86 16.00 14.29
CA VAL A 99 -7.73 16.86 15.46
C VAL A 99 -6.33 17.46 15.42
N VAL A 100 -6.27 18.77 15.18
CA VAL A 100 -5.01 19.52 15.15
C VAL A 100 -5.02 20.49 16.31
N ASN A 101 -4.04 20.38 17.22
CA ASN A 101 -3.97 21.21 18.43
C ASN A 101 -5.30 21.26 19.23
N GLY A 102 -6.05 20.15 19.27
CA GLY A 102 -7.33 20.03 19.96
C GLY A 102 -8.55 20.53 19.20
N GLN A 103 -8.38 21.11 18.01
CA GLN A 103 -9.49 21.53 17.14
C GLN A 103 -9.84 20.42 16.16
N LYS A 104 -11.12 20.04 16.12
CA LYS A 104 -11.64 19.02 15.21
C LYS A 104 -12.00 19.63 13.86
N THR A 105 -11.48 19.04 12.79
CA THR A 105 -11.82 19.37 11.40
C THR A 105 -12.29 18.11 10.69
N ILE A 106 -13.41 18.18 9.98
CA ILE A 106 -13.88 17.05 9.16
C ILE A 106 -12.91 16.91 7.98
N ALA A 107 -12.42 15.69 7.73
CA ALA A 107 -11.51 15.43 6.64
C ALA A 107 -12.24 15.66 5.31
N ASP A 108 -11.54 16.22 4.33
CA ASP A 108 -12.08 16.34 2.98
C ASP A 108 -12.40 14.95 2.44
N GLN A 109 -13.57 14.79 1.81
CA GLN A 109 -13.96 13.52 1.19
C GLN A 109 -12.98 13.12 0.08
N ASP A 110 -12.32 14.11 -0.53
CA ASP A 110 -11.26 13.91 -1.49
C ASP A 110 -9.94 13.37 -0.86
N GLU A 111 -9.73 13.51 0.44
CA GLU A 111 -8.54 12.93 1.09
C GLU A 111 -8.76 11.47 1.50
N VAL A 112 -10.00 10.98 1.48
CA VAL A 112 -10.36 9.61 1.90
C VAL A 112 -10.76 8.68 0.76
N LYS A 113 -10.91 9.18 -0.47
CA LYS A 113 -11.28 8.39 -1.66
C LYS A 113 -10.36 7.20 -1.90
N ASP A 114 -9.06 7.36 -1.69
CA ASP A 114 -8.08 6.28 -1.88
C ASP A 114 -8.11 5.23 -0.77
N LYS A 115 -8.64 5.58 0.41
CA LYS A 115 -8.68 4.64 1.53
C LYS A 115 -9.57 3.45 1.21
N VAL A 116 -10.63 3.64 0.42
CA VAL A 116 -11.61 2.59 0.07
C VAL A 116 -10.97 1.37 -0.60
N TYR A 117 -9.85 1.56 -1.31
CA TYR A 117 -9.18 0.48 -2.03
C TYR A 117 -8.37 -0.48 -1.15
N ARG A 118 -8.09 -0.12 0.11
CA ARG A 118 -7.37 -1.00 1.03
C ARG A 118 -8.30 -2.15 1.48
N LYS A 119 -7.97 -3.38 1.09
CA LYS A 119 -8.78 -4.57 1.43
C LYS A 119 -8.23 -5.31 2.65
N HIS A 120 -6.91 -5.30 2.84
CA HIS A 120 -6.24 -5.97 3.95
C HIS A 120 -5.36 -5.00 4.74
N ILE A 121 -5.15 -5.28 6.03
CA ILE A 121 -4.16 -4.54 6.85
C ILE A 121 -2.74 -4.81 6.31
N MET A 122 -2.49 -6.03 5.83
CA MET A 122 -1.23 -6.39 5.19
C MET A 122 -1.30 -6.09 3.68
N ASN A 123 -0.81 -4.93 3.26
CA ASN A 123 -0.85 -4.47 1.86
C ASN A 123 -0.20 -5.44 0.86
N SER A 124 0.73 -6.29 1.30
CA SER A 124 1.35 -7.31 0.43
C SER A 124 0.32 -8.29 -0.16
N LEU A 125 -0.80 -8.53 0.55
CA LEU A 125 -1.91 -9.34 0.05
C LEU A 125 -2.69 -8.67 -1.07
N ASP A 126 -2.67 -7.34 -1.13
CA ASP A 126 -3.35 -6.58 -2.18
C ASP A 126 -2.46 -6.47 -3.43
N TYR A 127 -1.13 -6.38 -3.29
CA TYR A 127 -0.20 -6.28 -4.44
C TYR A 127 -0.09 -7.54 -5.31
N ILE A 128 -0.62 -8.68 -4.86
CA ILE A 128 -0.69 -9.89 -5.68
C ILE A 128 -1.99 -9.96 -6.51
N ASP A 129 -2.92 -9.01 -6.34
CA ASP A 129 -4.16 -8.92 -7.09
C ASP A 129 -3.94 -8.06 -8.36
N PRO A 130 -3.88 -8.67 -9.56
CA PRO A 130 -3.64 -7.95 -10.80
C PRO A 130 -4.83 -7.08 -11.23
N THR A 131 -5.98 -7.15 -10.54
CA THR A 131 -7.13 -6.27 -10.83
C THR A 131 -6.96 -4.85 -10.27
N LEU A 132 -5.91 -4.62 -9.47
CA LEU A 132 -5.63 -3.34 -8.83
C LEU A 132 -4.67 -2.43 -9.64
N TYR A 133 -4.13 -2.88 -10.77
CA TYR A 133 -3.22 -2.11 -11.63
C TYR A 133 -3.34 -2.45 -13.12
#